data_AF-A0A387G198-F1
#
_entry.id   AF-A0A387G198-F1
#
_cell.length_a   1.000
_cell.length_b   1.000
_cell.length_c   1.000
_cell.angle_alpha   90.00
_cell.angle_beta   90.00
_cell.angle_gamma   90.00
#
_symmetry.space_group_name_H-M   'P 1'
#
loop_
_entity.id
_entity.type
_entity.pdbx_description
1 polymer ?
#
loop_
_entity_poly.entity_id
_entity_poly.type
_entity_poly.pdbx_seq_one_letter_code
_entity_poly.pdbx_strand_id
1 'polypeptide(L)'
;MPLRLISGMLRSSGNDAMLIMDTGMLNQFVLVTKQALLDVASPPRCDESRLQQHIQIFSNIASDKYDRGEVKPDGRVWITSDDIAKWKQLH
;
A
#
# COMPACT_ATOMS: atom_id res chain seq x y z
N MET A 1 13.16 1.73 9.79
CA MET A 1 13.60 0.38 9.32
C MET A 1 12.52 -0.05 8.34
N PRO A 2 12.85 -0.48 7.12
CA PRO A 2 11.80 -0.73 6.13
C PRO A 2 10.88 -1.84 6.62
N LEU A 3 9.57 -1.61 6.50
CA LEU A 3 8.57 -2.60 6.84
C LEU A 3 8.75 -3.82 5.91
N ARG A 4 8.69 -5.03 6.47
CA ARG A 4 8.78 -6.25 5.67
C ARG A 4 7.39 -6.75 5.34
N LEU A 5 7.08 -6.93 4.06
CA LEU A 5 5.80 -7.50 3.66
C LEU A 5 5.64 -8.92 4.19
N ILE A 6 4.58 -9.19 4.94
CA ILE A 6 4.17 -10.53 5.38
C ILE A 6 3.15 -11.09 4.39
N SER A 7 2.13 -10.31 4.06
CA SER A 7 1.04 -10.73 3.17
C SER A 7 0.36 -9.52 2.53
N GLY A 8 -0.20 -9.72 1.34
CA GLY A 8 -1.04 -8.76 0.65
C GLY A 8 -2.26 -9.44 0.07
N MET A 9 -3.44 -8.87 0.27
CA MET A 9 -4.71 -9.44 -0.17
C MET A 9 -5.64 -8.33 -0.67
N LEU A 10 -6.40 -8.62 -1.73
CA LEU A 10 -7.53 -7.79 -2.12
C LEU A 10 -8.73 -8.12 -1.23
N ARG A 11 -9.44 -7.12 -0.72
CA ARG A 11 -10.67 -7.40 0.03
C ARG A 11 -11.75 -7.93 -0.90
N SER A 12 -12.62 -8.78 -0.36
CA SER A 12 -13.77 -9.35 -1.08
C SER A 12 -14.73 -8.30 -1.66
N SER A 13 -14.69 -7.06 -1.17
CA SER A 13 -15.41 -5.92 -1.74
C SER A 13 -14.89 -5.48 -3.13
N GLY A 14 -13.67 -5.88 -3.50
CA GLY A 14 -13.00 -5.46 -4.73
C GLY A 14 -12.66 -3.97 -4.79
N ASN A 15 -12.74 -3.26 -3.66
CA ASN A 15 -12.56 -1.81 -3.60
C ASN A 15 -11.26 -1.37 -2.93
N ASP A 16 -10.56 -2.26 -2.26
CA ASP A 16 -9.37 -1.92 -1.51
C ASP A 16 -8.54 -3.18 -1.26
N ALA A 17 -7.23 -3.01 -1.18
CA ALA A 17 -6.31 -4.05 -0.78
C ALA A 17 -5.75 -3.77 0.61
N MET A 18 -5.35 -4.83 1.28
CA MET A 18 -4.73 -4.78 2.59
C MET A 18 -3.36 -5.45 2.52
N LEU A 19 -2.34 -4.78 3.03
CA LEU A 19 -1.05 -5.38 3.31
C LEU A 19 -0.89 -5.54 4.82
N ILE A 20 -0.25 -6.63 5.21
CA ILE A 20 0.24 -6.87 6.57
C ILE A 20 1.75 -6.83 6.48
N MET A 21 2.37 -5.95 7.25
CA MET A 21 3.81 -5.76 7.24
C MET A 21 4.39 -5.91 8.64
N ASP A 22 5.58 -6.49 8.73
CA ASP A 22 6.32 -6.67 9.98
C ASP A 22 7.15 -5.41 10.28
N THR A 23 6.98 -4.86 11.48
CA THR A 23 7.79 -3.76 12.04
C THR A 23 8.97 -4.26 12.86
N GLY A 24 9.08 -5.57 13.09
CA GLY A 24 10.01 -6.22 14.01
C GLY A 24 9.48 -6.38 15.44
N MET A 25 8.42 -5.65 15.80
CA MET A 25 7.74 -5.77 17.12
C MET A 25 6.28 -6.18 16.97
N LEU A 26 5.57 -5.58 16.01
CA LEU A 26 4.14 -5.79 15.75
C LEU A 26 3.86 -5.79 14.24
N ASN A 27 2.70 -6.33 13.86
CA ASN A 27 2.22 -6.22 12.50
C ASN A 27 1.59 -4.85 12.26
N GLN A 28 2.06 -4.14 11.24
CA GLN A 28 1.47 -2.93 10.71
C GLN A 28 0.52 -3.26 9.57
N PHE A 29 -0.73 -2.82 9.69
CA PHE A 29 -1.71 -2.93 8.62
C PHE A 29 -1.62 -1.71 7.69
N VAL A 30 -1.66 -1.98 6.39
CA VAL A 30 -1.64 -0.97 5.33
C VAL A 30 -2.88 -1.15 4.48
N LEU A 31 -3.63 -0.07 4.25
CA LEU A 31 -4.78 -0.06 3.36
C LEU A 31 -4.40 0.63 2.06
N VAL A 32 -4.56 -0.07 0.94
CA VAL A 32 -4.38 0.48 -0.41
C VAL A 32 -5.75 0.71 -1.01
N THR A 33 -6.06 1.98 -1.28
CA THR A 33 -7.36 2.36 -1.84
C THR A 33 -7.53 1.88 -3.29
N LYS A 34 -8.78 1.72 -3.75
CA LYS A 34 -9.10 1.41 -5.16
C LYS A 34 -8.35 2.29 -6.13
N GLN A 35 -8.38 3.60 -5.87
CA GLN A 35 -7.82 4.58 -6.78
C GLN A 35 -6.30 4.44 -6.87
N ALA A 36 -5.62 4.16 -5.75
CA ALA A 36 -4.20 3.85 -5.76
C ALA A 36 -3.87 2.59 -6.61
N LEU A 37 -4.70 1.54 -6.53
CA LEU A 37 -4.53 0.34 -7.35
C LEU A 37 -4.73 0.61 -8.85
N LEU A 38 -5.73 1.42 -9.19
CA LEU A 38 -6.00 1.82 -10.57
C LEU A 38 -4.88 2.70 -11.13
N ASP A 39 -4.35 3.60 -10.30
CA ASP A 39 -3.39 4.60 -10.75
C ASP A 39 -1.96 4.08 -10.82
N VAL A 40 -1.61 2.99 -10.13
CA VAL A 40 -0.22 2.48 -10.09
C VAL A 40 0.31 2.12 -11.48
N ALA A 41 -0.54 1.68 -12.40
CA ALA A 41 -0.13 1.24 -13.73
C ALA A 41 -1.21 1.50 -14.80
N SER A 42 -0.78 1.59 -16.05
CA SER A 42 -1.68 1.61 -17.22
C SER A 42 -1.60 0.26 -17.96
N PRO A 43 -2.73 -0.38 -18.32
CA PRO A 43 -4.11 0.06 -18.09
C PRO A 43 -4.55 -0.05 -16.62
N PRO A 44 -5.52 0.77 -16.17
CA PRO A 44 -6.01 0.75 -14.80
C PRO A 44 -6.70 -0.59 -14.50
N ARG A 45 -6.27 -1.27 -13.43
CA ARG A 45 -6.85 -2.54 -12.97
C ARG A 45 -6.90 -2.58 -11.47
N CYS A 46 -7.96 -3.17 -10.91
CA CYS A 46 -8.13 -3.35 -9.47
C CYS A 46 -8.40 -4.83 -9.19
N ASP A 47 -7.34 -5.64 -9.32
CA ASP A 47 -7.36 -7.08 -9.09
C ASP A 47 -6.14 -7.51 -8.26
N GLU A 48 -6.15 -8.74 -7.78
CA GLU A 48 -5.06 -9.27 -6.95
C GLU A 48 -3.75 -9.37 -7.73
N SER A 49 -3.81 -9.69 -9.04
CA SER A 49 -2.61 -9.72 -9.88
C SER A 49 -1.92 -8.35 -9.94
N ARG A 50 -2.68 -7.25 -10.04
CA ARG A 50 -2.16 -5.89 -10.02
C ARG A 50 -1.50 -5.56 -8.69
N LEU A 51 -2.14 -5.94 -7.58
CA LEU A 51 -1.60 -5.78 -6.24
C LEU A 51 -0.25 -6.50 -6.12
N GLN A 52 -0.20 -7.78 -6.49
CA GLN A 52 1.02 -8.60 -6.39
C GLN A 52 2.14 -8.04 -7.29
N GLN A 53 1.81 -7.63 -8.52
CA GLN A 53 2.80 -7.09 -9.46
C GLN A 53 3.47 -5.80 -8.93
N HIS A 54 2.76 -4.98 -8.17
CA HIS A 54 3.26 -3.69 -7.66
C HIS A 54 3.43 -3.69 -6.14
N ILE A 55 3.50 -4.87 -5.52
CA ILE A 55 3.49 -5.00 -4.06
C ILE A 55 4.71 -4.35 -3.42
N GLN A 56 5.85 -4.35 -4.13
CA GLN A 56 7.07 -3.68 -3.69
C GLN A 56 6.89 -2.16 -3.64
N ILE A 57 6.19 -1.56 -4.60
CA ILE A 57 5.93 -0.11 -4.64
C ILE A 57 5.05 0.27 -3.45
N PHE A 58 3.96 -0.46 -3.24
CA PHE A 58 3.10 -0.22 -2.09
C PHE A 58 3.84 -0.43 -0.76
N SER A 59 4.70 -1.44 -0.66
CA SER A 59 5.51 -1.70 0.54
C SER A 59 6.52 -0.57 0.82
N ASN A 60 7.14 -0.01 -0.22
CA ASN A 60 8.06 1.12 -0.09
C ASN A 60 7.31 2.38 0.38
N ILE A 61 6.20 2.71 -0.28
CA ILE A 61 5.35 3.86 0.13
C ILE A 61 4.87 3.68 1.58
N ALA A 62 4.43 2.49 1.96
CA ALA A 62 4.01 2.20 3.32
C ALA A 62 5.14 2.40 4.33
N SER A 63 6.34 1.91 4.02
CA SER A 63 7.53 2.05 4.88
C SER A 63 7.88 3.52 5.07
N ASP A 64 7.92 4.29 3.98
CA ASP A 64 8.23 5.71 4.02
C ASP A 64 7.21 6.50 4.85
N LYS A 65 5.92 6.18 4.71
CA LYS A 65 4.85 6.81 5.50
C LYS A 65 4.93 6.42 6.98
N TYR A 66 5.21 5.14 7.26
CA TYR A 66 5.36 4.65 8.62
C TYR A 66 6.56 5.28 9.33
N ASP A 67 7.73 5.35 8.67
CA ASP A 67 8.93 5.98 9.23
C ASP A 67 8.72 7.50 9.48
N ARG A 68 7.80 8.15 8.75
CA ARG A 68 7.36 9.55 9.00
C ARG A 68 6.25 9.69 10.06
N GLY A 69 5.76 8.57 10.62
CA GLY A 69 4.68 8.58 11.60
C GLY A 69 3.29 8.87 11.01
N GLU A 70 3.10 8.71 9.70
CA GLU A 70 1.82 8.93 9.00
C GLU A 70 0.85 7.75 9.18
N VAL A 71 0.63 7.33 10.42
CA VAL A 71 -0.36 6.32 10.80
C VAL A 71 -1.68 7.04 11.11
N LYS A 72 -2.77 6.60 10.48
CA LYS A 72 -4.10 7.18 10.67
C LYS A 72 -4.68 6.80 12.05
N PRO A 73 -5.72 7.49 12.55
CA PRO A 73 -6.33 7.19 13.86
C PRO A 73 -6.87 5.77 14.01
N ASP A 74 -7.15 5.07 12.90
CA ASP A 74 -7.53 3.65 12.87
C ASP A 74 -6.33 2.70 13.04
N GLY A 75 -5.12 3.23 13.26
CA GLY A 75 -3.88 2.48 13.42
C GLY A 75 -3.26 2.00 12.11
N ARG A 76 -3.78 2.42 10.95
CA ARG A 76 -3.33 1.93 9.64
C ARG A 76 -2.53 2.97 8.88
N VAL A 77 -1.63 2.50 8.03
CA VAL A 77 -1.03 3.34 6.98
C VAL A 77 -1.94 3.29 5.76
N TRP A 78 -2.29 4.45 5.21
CA TRP A 78 -3.18 4.53 4.06
C TRP A 78 -2.37 4.90 2.81
N ILE A 79 -2.51 4.11 1.75
CA ILE A 79 -1.97 4.40 0.42
C ILE A 79 -3.11 4.84 -0.50
N THR A 80 -2.98 6.07 -0.96
CA THR A 80 -3.97 6.81 -1.75
C THR A 80 -3.43 7.13 -3.13
N SER A 81 -4.30 7.61 -4.03
CA SER A 81 -3.90 8.10 -5.35
C SER A 81 -2.78 9.15 -5.27
N ASP A 82 -2.86 10.06 -4.30
CA ASP A 82 -1.86 11.10 -4.08
C ASP A 82 -0.47 10.51 -3.77
N ASP A 83 -0.41 9.40 -3.04
CA ASP A 83 0.85 8.73 -2.73
C ASP A 83 1.46 8.11 -3.99
N ILE A 84 0.63 7.58 -4.89
CA ILE A 84 1.05 7.05 -6.18
C ILE A 84 1.51 8.18 -7.10
N ALA A 85 0.78 9.28 -7.16
CA ALA A 85 1.15 10.46 -7.94
C ALA A 85 2.49 11.03 -7.50
N LYS A 86 2.71 11.17 -6.17
CA LYS A 86 4.00 11.59 -5.61
C LYS A 86 5.11 10.60 -5.94
N TRP A 87 4.86 9.29 -5.81
CA TRP A 87 5.86 8.27 -6.13
C TRP A 87 6.31 8.35 -7.60
N LYS A 88 5.37 8.52 -8.54
CA LYS A 88 5.63 8.69 -9.98
C LYS A 88 6.33 10.00 -10.35
N GLN A 89 6.32 11.01 -9.48
CA GLN A 89 7.09 12.24 -9.70
C GLN A 89 8.54 12.07 -9.28
N LEU A 90 8.83 11.09 -8.42
CA LEU A 90 10.16 10.83 -7.87
C LEU A 90 10.90 9.71 -8.60
N HIS A 91 10.23 8.93 -9.46
CA HIS A 91 10.74 7.77 -10.21
C HIS A 91 10.18 7.75 -11.63
#